data_AF-A0A090W3X4-F1
#
_entry.id   AF-A0A090W3X4-F1
#
_cell.length_a   1.000
_cell.length_b   1.000
_cell.length_c   1.000
_cell.angle_alpha   90.00
_cell.angle_beta   90.00
_cell.angle_gamma   90.00
#
_symmetry.space_group_name_H-M   'P 1'
#
loop_
_entity.id
_entity.type
_entity.pdbx_description
1 polymer ?
#
loop_
_entity_poly.entity_id
_entity_poly.type
_entity_poly.pdbx_seq_one_letter_code
_entity_poly.pdbx_strand_id
1 'polypeptide(L)'
;MISKKIAKHRLILERRLYQNSTLKSVSAIDNQTLKHIVSAFKAVKNKSYTKEDLNAFSRCENYRNNLLKDSRVVTYEVFSLNQTALVSDICKKAASKAKWCEFLYMIAKHTNNPKVLEIGTNLGVSGAYILEAINAKNGYFVTMEGLPKLCEIASQKFATISHDSNFEVVEAYTMIRFQRL
;
A
#
# COMPACT_ATOMS: atom_id res chain seq x y z
N MET A 1 -12.42 -17.05 26.31
CA MET A 1 -11.33 -16.30 25.63
C MET A 1 -10.28 -17.22 25.00
N ILE A 2 -9.90 -18.31 25.66
CA ILE A 2 -8.93 -19.31 25.16
C ILE A 2 -9.46 -20.09 23.94
N SER A 3 -10.72 -20.53 23.96
CA SER A 3 -11.36 -21.25 22.84
C SER A 3 -11.31 -20.47 21.51
N LYS A 4 -11.56 -19.15 21.55
CA LYS A 4 -11.45 -18.26 20.36
C LYS A 4 -10.02 -18.20 19.82
N LYS A 5 -9.00 -18.20 20.69
CA LYS A 5 -7.59 -18.25 20.27
C LYS A 5 -7.26 -19.58 19.62
N ILE A 6 -7.69 -20.70 20.21
CA ILE A 6 -7.49 -22.05 19.66
C ILE A 6 -8.15 -22.17 18.28
N ALA A 7 -9.41 -21.74 18.16
CA ALA A 7 -10.12 -21.74 16.87
C ALA A 7 -9.39 -20.92 15.79
N LYS A 8 -8.85 -19.75 16.14
CA LYS A 8 -8.02 -18.95 15.23
C LYS A 8 -6.77 -19.70 14.78
N HIS A 9 -6.04 -20.33 15.69
CA HIS A 9 -4.82 -21.07 15.35
C HIS A 9 -5.12 -22.30 14.48
N ARG A 10 -6.20 -23.03 14.80
CA ARG A 10 -6.70 -24.13 13.97
C ARG A 10 -7.02 -23.66 12.55
N LEU A 11 -7.77 -22.56 12.42
CA LEU A 11 -8.10 -21.97 11.12
C LEU A 11 -6.84 -21.58 10.33
N ILE A 12 -5.85 -20.95 10.97
CA ILE A 12 -4.59 -20.59 10.31
C ILE A 12 -3.84 -21.84 9.83
N LEU A 13 -3.80 -22.90 10.65
CA LEU A 13 -3.16 -24.16 10.28
C LEU A 13 -3.88 -24.81 9.10
N GLU A 14 -5.20 -24.93 9.16
CA GLU A 14 -6.03 -25.45 8.07
C GLU A 14 -5.79 -24.67 6.78
N ARG A 15 -5.79 -23.33 6.82
CA ARG A 15 -5.53 -22.49 5.64
C ARG A 15 -4.13 -22.72 5.05
N ARG A 16 -3.12 -22.97 5.88
CA ARG A 16 -1.76 -23.31 5.42
C ARG A 16 -1.73 -24.69 4.75
N LEU A 17 -2.40 -25.69 5.33
CA LEU A 17 -2.49 -27.04 4.78
C LEU A 17 -3.18 -27.05 3.40
N TYR A 18 -4.30 -26.33 3.27
CA TYR A 18 -5.09 -26.27 2.03
C TYR A 18 -4.62 -25.20 1.04
N GLN A 19 -3.55 -24.47 1.33
CA GLN A 19 -3.09 -23.34 0.50
C GLN A 19 -2.81 -23.77 -0.95
N ASN A 20 -2.04 -24.84 -1.15
CA ASN A 20 -1.68 -25.30 -2.49
C ASN A 20 -2.90 -25.75 -3.30
N SER A 21 -3.84 -26.44 -2.65
CA SER A 21 -5.11 -26.84 -3.28
C SER A 21 -5.93 -25.59 -3.66
N THR A 22 -6.05 -24.62 -2.75
CA THR A 22 -6.75 -23.36 -2.99
C THR A 22 -6.15 -22.59 -4.16
N LEU A 23 -4.82 -22.47 -4.22
CA LEU A 23 -4.15 -21.79 -5.34
C LEU A 23 -4.37 -22.51 -6.67
N LYS A 24 -4.41 -23.85 -6.69
CA LYS A 24 -4.74 -24.63 -7.88
C LYS A 24 -6.18 -24.36 -8.32
N SER A 25 -7.14 -24.43 -7.40
CA SER A 25 -8.55 -24.13 -7.68
C SER A 25 -8.76 -22.73 -8.22
N VAL A 26 -8.13 -21.71 -7.61
CA VAL A 26 -8.22 -20.32 -8.08
C VAL A 26 -7.57 -20.16 -9.46
N SER A 27 -6.45 -20.83 -9.72
CA SER A 27 -5.76 -20.76 -11.03
C SER A 27 -6.53 -21.46 -12.16
N ALA A 28 -7.39 -22.42 -11.83
CA ALA A 28 -8.21 -23.15 -12.80
C ALA A 28 -9.43 -22.34 -13.29
N ILE A 29 -9.79 -21.28 -12.58
CA ILE A 29 -10.84 -20.34 -13.02
C ILE A 29 -10.27 -19.52 -14.18
N ASP A 30 -10.96 -19.49 -15.31
CA ASP A 30 -10.55 -18.71 -16.47
C ASP A 30 -10.83 -17.21 -16.26
N ASN A 31 -10.00 -16.58 -15.43
CA ASN A 31 -10.08 -15.17 -15.11
C ASN A 31 -8.67 -14.58 -15.01
N GLN A 32 -8.36 -13.61 -15.87
CA GLN A 32 -7.02 -13.00 -15.93
C GLN A 32 -6.64 -12.28 -14.63
N THR A 33 -7.59 -11.59 -13.99
CA THR A 33 -7.35 -10.92 -12.71
C THR A 33 -6.93 -11.90 -11.62
N LEU A 34 -7.64 -13.03 -11.51
CA LEU A 34 -7.28 -14.09 -10.55
C LEU A 34 -5.91 -14.70 -10.86
N LYS A 35 -5.58 -14.92 -12.14
CA LYS A 35 -4.25 -15.40 -12.56
C LYS A 35 -3.16 -14.41 -12.15
N HIS A 36 -3.36 -13.10 -12.32
CA HIS A 36 -2.42 -12.06 -11.88
C HIS A 36 -2.25 -12.03 -10.36
N ILE A 37 -3.35 -12.09 -9.61
CA ILE A 37 -3.31 -12.13 -8.13
C ILE A 37 -2.53 -13.35 -7.63
N VAL A 38 -2.79 -14.54 -8.20
CA VAL A 38 -2.07 -15.76 -7.83
C VAL A 38 -0.59 -15.66 -8.19
N SER A 39 -0.25 -15.08 -9.35
CA SER A 39 1.12 -14.84 -9.77
C SER A 39 1.85 -13.91 -8.79
N ALA A 40 1.25 -12.76 -8.46
CA ALA A 40 1.80 -11.81 -7.48
C ALA A 40 1.98 -12.47 -6.10
N PHE A 41 1.00 -13.27 -5.66
CA PHE A 41 1.09 -13.99 -4.38
C PHE A 41 2.27 -14.97 -4.37
N LYS A 42 2.42 -15.78 -5.44
CA LYS A 42 3.52 -16.73 -5.59
C LYS A 42 4.87 -16.01 -5.65
N ALA A 43 4.97 -14.92 -6.40
CA ALA A 43 6.18 -14.12 -6.51
C ALA A 43 6.66 -13.63 -5.15
N VAL A 44 5.76 -13.02 -4.35
CA VAL A 44 6.10 -12.56 -3.00
C VAL A 44 6.41 -13.71 -2.06
N LYS A 45 5.61 -14.78 -2.11
CA LYS A 45 5.79 -15.94 -1.23
C LYS A 45 7.14 -16.63 -1.46
N ASN A 46 7.57 -16.71 -2.71
CA ASN A 46 8.81 -17.38 -3.12
C ASN A 46 9.99 -16.40 -3.28
N LYS A 47 9.78 -15.11 -3.02
CA LYS A 47 10.77 -14.04 -3.28
C LYS A 47 11.32 -14.06 -4.70
N SER A 48 10.47 -14.36 -5.68
CA SER A 48 10.81 -14.38 -7.09
C SER A 48 10.68 -12.97 -7.64
N TYR A 49 11.78 -12.23 -7.57
CA TYR A 49 11.86 -10.81 -7.93
C TYR A 49 12.96 -10.59 -8.96
N THR A 50 12.73 -9.66 -9.88
CA THR A 50 13.75 -9.15 -10.81
C THR A 50 14.68 -8.17 -10.10
N LYS A 51 15.81 -7.80 -10.74
CA LYS A 51 16.72 -6.80 -10.19
C LYS A 51 16.05 -5.43 -10.07
N GLU A 52 15.19 -5.10 -11.03
CA GLU A 52 14.41 -3.88 -11.08
C GLU A 52 13.43 -3.80 -9.89
N ASP A 53 12.79 -4.93 -9.55
CA ASP A 53 11.90 -5.03 -8.38
C ASP A 53 12.65 -4.74 -7.09
N LEU A 54 13.80 -5.39 -6.90
CA LEU A 54 14.63 -5.22 -5.71
C LEU A 54 15.12 -3.77 -5.57
N ASN A 55 15.48 -3.12 -6.68
CA ASN A 55 15.87 -1.72 -6.68
C ASN A 55 14.71 -0.80 -6.30
N ALA A 56 13.50 -1.03 -6.82
CA ALA A 56 12.30 -0.30 -6.42
C ALA A 56 12.01 -0.49 -4.92
N PHE A 57 12.07 -1.73 -4.42
CA PHE A 57 11.86 -2.02 -3.00
C PHE A 57 12.88 -1.31 -2.12
N SER A 58 14.15 -1.27 -2.53
CA SER A 58 15.19 -0.54 -1.80
C SER A 58 14.89 0.96 -1.71
N ARG A 59 14.45 1.61 -2.80
CA ARG A 59 14.05 3.02 -2.78
C ARG A 59 12.87 3.28 -1.84
N CYS A 60 11.87 2.41 -1.85
CA CYS A 60 10.71 2.54 -0.97
C CYS A 60 11.05 2.30 0.51
N GLU A 61 11.90 1.32 0.81
CA GLU A 61 12.28 1.04 2.21
C GLU A 61 13.27 2.09 2.74
N ASN A 62 14.09 2.70 1.89
CA ASN A 62 14.86 3.90 2.26
C ASN A 62 13.94 5.04 2.67
N TYR A 63 12.84 5.26 1.93
CA TYR A 63 11.83 6.24 2.33
C TYR A 63 11.18 5.91 3.67
N ARG A 64 10.75 4.65 3.89
CA ARG A 64 10.24 4.20 5.20
C ARG A 64 11.24 4.46 6.32
N ASN A 65 12.51 4.12 6.11
CA ASN A 65 13.56 4.29 7.12
C ASN A 65 13.80 5.77 7.46
N ASN A 66 13.65 6.67 6.49
CA ASN A 66 13.69 8.10 6.74
C ASN A 66 12.49 8.56 7.58
N LEU A 67 11.28 8.11 7.24
CA LEU A 67 10.07 8.41 8.04
C LEU A 67 10.19 7.92 9.49
N LEU A 68 10.80 6.75 9.72
CA LEU A 68 11.01 6.19 11.06
C LEU A 68 11.97 7.03 11.94
N LYS A 69 12.76 7.91 11.32
CA LYS A 69 13.69 8.83 11.99
C LYS A 69 13.18 10.28 12.02
N ASP A 70 12.01 10.52 11.42
CA ASP A 70 11.45 11.85 11.26
C ASP A 70 10.78 12.34 12.55
N SER A 71 11.27 13.48 13.04
CA SER A 71 10.81 14.14 14.27
C SER A 71 9.81 15.27 14.02
N ARG A 72 9.36 15.49 12.77
CA ARG A 72 8.27 16.43 12.48
C ARG A 72 7.00 16.00 13.22
N VAL A 73 6.27 16.99 13.73
CA VAL A 73 4.99 16.80 14.41
C VAL A 73 3.85 17.06 13.43
N VAL A 74 2.89 16.14 13.38
CA VAL A 74 1.64 16.27 12.63
C VAL A 74 0.51 16.57 13.61
N THR A 75 -0.30 17.58 13.33
CA THR A 75 -1.49 17.93 14.11
C THR A 75 -2.76 17.35 13.49
N TYR A 76 -3.71 16.94 14.33
CA TYR A 76 -4.99 16.36 13.91
C TYR A 76 -6.13 17.40 13.94
N GLU A 77 -5.80 18.68 13.74
CA GLU A 77 -6.70 19.84 13.89
C GLU A 77 -7.99 19.73 13.07
N VAL A 78 -7.92 19.07 11.91
CA VAL A 78 -9.05 18.84 10.99
C VAL A 78 -10.21 18.09 11.64
N PHE A 79 -9.96 17.36 12.73
CA PHE A 79 -10.98 16.63 13.49
C PHE A 79 -11.41 17.33 14.78
N SER A 80 -11.09 18.61 14.97
CA SER A 80 -11.25 19.33 16.25
C SER A 80 -10.54 18.62 17.41
N LEU A 81 -9.50 17.83 17.09
CA LEU A 81 -8.67 17.13 18.05
C LEU A 81 -7.38 17.91 18.22
N ASN A 82 -7.08 18.33 19.46
CA ASN A 82 -5.77 18.88 19.84
C ASN A 82 -4.69 17.78 19.96
N GLN A 83 -4.86 16.67 19.24
CA GLN A 83 -3.93 15.57 19.23
C GLN A 83 -2.81 15.85 18.25
N THR A 84 -1.61 15.43 18.62
CA THR A 84 -0.42 15.50 17.78
C THR A 84 0.27 14.14 17.77
N ALA A 85 1.01 13.86 16.70
CA ALA A 85 1.86 12.69 16.62
C ALA A 85 3.13 12.98 15.84
N LEU A 86 4.24 12.35 16.23
CA LEU A 86 5.47 12.36 15.44
C LEU A 86 5.26 11.54 14.17
N VAL A 87 5.83 12.00 13.04
CA VAL A 87 5.83 11.25 11.77
C VAL A 87 6.39 9.84 11.98
N SER A 88 7.48 9.70 12.74
CA SER A 88 8.04 8.39 13.07
C SER A 88 7.07 7.47 13.82
N ASP A 89 6.25 7.99 14.72
CA ASP A 89 5.26 7.19 15.45
C ASP A 89 4.06 6.83 14.59
N ILE A 90 3.62 7.73 13.70
CA ILE A 90 2.64 7.42 12.66
C ILE A 90 3.17 6.29 11.77
N CYS A 91 4.41 6.40 11.29
CA CYS A 91 5.04 5.39 10.44
C CYS A 91 5.11 4.02 11.12
N LYS A 92 5.55 3.95 12.39
CA LYS A 92 5.64 2.69 13.15
C LYS A 92 4.28 2.00 13.28
N LYS A 93 3.20 2.78 13.44
CA LYS A 93 1.86 2.25 13.72
C LYS A 93 1.07 1.91 12.46
N ALA A 94 1.12 2.78 11.46
CA ALA A 94 0.19 2.76 10.33
C ALA A 94 0.81 2.27 9.02
N ALA A 95 2.13 2.33 8.86
CA ALA A 95 2.75 1.94 7.60
C ALA A 95 2.59 0.43 7.35
N SER A 96 2.04 0.09 6.18
CA SER A 96 1.93 -1.29 5.70
C SER A 96 3.28 -2.01 5.75
N LYS A 97 3.31 -3.27 6.18
CA LYS A 97 4.54 -4.09 6.22
C LYS A 97 5.08 -4.32 4.80
N ALA A 98 6.40 -4.36 4.64
CA ALA A 98 7.09 -4.53 3.35
C ALA A 98 6.48 -5.63 2.47
N LYS A 99 6.27 -6.84 2.99
CA LYS A 99 5.65 -7.96 2.24
C LYS A 99 4.29 -7.65 1.60
N TRP A 100 3.48 -6.77 2.21
CA TRP A 100 2.19 -6.37 1.65
C TRP A 100 2.38 -5.30 0.58
N CYS A 101 3.31 -4.39 0.77
CA CYS A 101 3.71 -3.41 -0.23
C CYS A 101 4.33 -4.09 -1.47
N GLU A 102 5.19 -5.09 -1.28
CA GLU A 102 5.73 -5.97 -2.34
C GLU A 102 4.59 -6.66 -3.10
N PHE A 103 3.56 -7.14 -2.40
CA PHE A 103 2.40 -7.77 -3.04
C PHE A 103 1.59 -6.78 -3.88
N LEU A 104 1.31 -5.58 -3.37
CA LEU A 104 0.64 -4.52 -4.13
C LEU A 104 1.46 -4.10 -5.36
N TYR A 105 2.78 -3.97 -5.20
CA TYR A 105 3.71 -3.73 -6.30
C TYR A 105 3.60 -4.82 -7.36
N MET A 106 3.63 -6.11 -6.97
CA MET A 106 3.57 -7.22 -7.93
C MET A 106 2.23 -7.30 -8.67
N ILE A 107 1.11 -6.90 -8.03
CA ILE A 107 -0.19 -6.78 -8.70
C ILE A 107 -0.15 -5.65 -9.74
N ALA A 108 0.30 -4.47 -9.33
CA ALA A 108 0.35 -3.29 -10.20
C ALA A 108 1.32 -3.50 -11.38
N LYS A 109 2.50 -4.07 -11.13
CA LYS A 109 3.52 -4.38 -12.16
C LYS A 109 3.02 -5.34 -13.21
N HIS A 110 2.15 -6.29 -12.88
CA HIS A 110 1.61 -7.25 -13.86
C HIS A 110 0.27 -6.83 -14.48
N THR A 111 -0.25 -5.66 -14.10
CA THR A 111 -1.45 -5.11 -14.70
C THR A 111 -1.08 -4.25 -15.91
N ASN A 112 -1.82 -4.41 -17.01
CA ASN A 112 -1.69 -3.57 -18.20
C ASN A 112 -2.45 -2.26 -17.96
N ASN A 113 -1.82 -1.12 -18.26
CA ASN A 113 -2.37 0.23 -18.04
C ASN A 113 -3.06 0.40 -16.67
N PRO A 114 -2.33 0.16 -15.56
CA PRO A 114 -2.92 0.06 -14.23
C PRO A 114 -3.53 1.41 -13.80
N LYS A 115 -4.80 1.37 -13.40
CA LYS A 115 -5.47 2.48 -12.71
C LYS A 115 -5.72 2.04 -11.27
N VAL A 116 -5.06 2.69 -10.31
CA VAL A 116 -5.06 2.27 -8.91
C VAL A 116 -5.67 3.35 -8.06
N LEU A 117 -6.68 2.98 -7.25
CA LEU A 117 -7.25 3.82 -6.21
C LEU A 117 -6.83 3.27 -4.85
N GLU A 118 -6.18 4.07 -4.03
CA GLU A 118 -5.86 3.78 -2.63
C GLU A 118 -6.70 4.67 -1.70
N ILE A 119 -7.29 4.07 -0.67
CA ILE A 119 -8.02 4.79 0.39
C ILE A 119 -7.20 4.68 1.67
N GLY A 120 -6.74 5.81 2.18
CA GLY A 120 -5.82 5.91 3.32
C GLY A 120 -4.37 6.02 2.86
N THR A 121 -3.99 7.17 2.30
CA THR A 121 -2.61 7.47 1.88
C THR A 121 -1.61 7.34 3.03
N ASN A 122 -2.01 7.81 4.22
CA ASN A 122 -1.12 7.97 5.37
C ASN A 122 0.18 8.70 4.94
N LEU A 123 1.36 8.21 5.36
CA LEU A 123 2.65 8.73 4.93
C LEU A 123 3.08 8.26 3.51
N GLY A 124 2.21 7.64 2.72
CA GLY A 124 2.49 7.28 1.32
C GLY A 124 3.41 6.07 1.11
N VAL A 125 3.61 5.20 2.12
CA VAL A 125 4.53 4.06 2.00
C VAL A 125 4.04 2.99 1.02
N SER A 126 2.78 2.56 1.09
CA SER A 126 2.21 1.64 0.11
C SER A 126 2.06 2.30 -1.26
N GLY A 127 1.62 3.56 -1.30
CA GLY A 127 1.56 4.36 -2.52
C GLY A 127 2.90 4.45 -3.24
N ALA A 128 4.03 4.57 -2.53
CA ALA A 128 5.36 4.61 -3.15
C ALA A 128 5.68 3.30 -3.89
N TYR A 129 5.34 2.15 -3.30
CA TYR A 129 5.48 0.86 -3.98
C TYR A 129 4.57 0.76 -5.21
N ILE A 130 3.32 1.17 -5.10
CA ILE A 130 2.38 1.16 -6.23
C ILE A 130 2.92 2.05 -7.36
N LEU A 131 3.35 3.26 -7.03
CA LEU A 131 3.82 4.23 -8.02
C LEU A 131 5.11 3.75 -8.72
N GLU A 132 6.07 3.19 -7.98
CA GLU A 132 7.27 2.57 -8.56
C GLU A 132 6.94 1.41 -9.51
N ALA A 133 5.88 0.62 -9.22
CA ALA A 133 5.46 -0.49 -10.08
C ALA A 133 4.86 -0.02 -11.41
N ILE A 134 4.22 1.15 -11.42
CA ILE A 134 3.51 1.68 -12.59
C ILE A 134 4.29 2.76 -13.35
N ASN A 135 5.39 3.27 -12.79
CA ASN A 135 6.12 4.41 -13.35
C ASN A 135 6.63 4.18 -14.79
N ALA A 136 7.01 2.94 -15.12
CA ALA A 136 7.45 2.57 -16.47
C ALA A 136 6.29 2.18 -17.41
N LYS A 137 5.04 2.43 -17.00
CA LYS A 137 3.83 2.03 -17.72
C LYS A 137 2.95 3.26 -17.95
N ASN A 138 2.00 3.12 -18.88
CA ASN A 138 0.89 4.07 -19.03
C ASN A 138 -0.17 3.84 -17.93
N GLY A 139 0.23 4.03 -16.68
CA GLY A 139 -0.62 3.84 -15.49
C GLY A 139 -0.98 5.16 -14.81
N TYR A 140 -1.97 5.11 -13.92
CA TYR A 140 -2.41 6.25 -13.13
C TYR A 140 -2.73 5.83 -11.68
N PHE A 141 -2.28 6.62 -10.71
CA PHE A 141 -2.45 6.33 -9.29
C PHE A 141 -3.17 7.46 -8.55
N VAL A 142 -4.32 7.16 -7.95
CA VAL A 142 -5.05 8.09 -7.08
C VAL A 142 -4.99 7.56 -5.66
N THR A 143 -4.67 8.41 -4.69
CA THR A 143 -4.75 8.06 -3.27
C THR A 143 -5.45 9.15 -2.48
N MET A 144 -6.19 8.76 -1.45
CA MET A 144 -7.01 9.68 -0.67
C MET A 144 -6.67 9.63 0.82
N GLU A 145 -6.57 10.78 1.47
CA GLU A 145 -6.30 10.90 2.91
C GLU A 145 -7.02 12.11 3.52
N GLY A 146 -7.42 11.98 4.79
CA GLY A 146 -8.19 12.99 5.51
C GLY A 146 -7.35 14.05 6.20
N LEU A 147 -6.04 13.81 6.38
CA LEU A 147 -5.11 14.73 7.02
C LEU A 147 -4.22 15.43 5.98
N PRO A 148 -4.38 16.75 5.75
CA PRO A 148 -3.62 17.50 4.74
C PRO A 148 -2.11 17.36 4.89
N LYS A 149 -1.60 17.34 6.12
CA LYS A 149 -0.16 17.19 6.35
C LYS A 149 0.38 15.84 5.90
N LEU A 150 -0.42 14.77 5.98
CA LEU A 150 -0.04 13.47 5.46
C LEU A 150 -0.09 13.44 3.93
N CYS A 151 -1.08 14.09 3.32
CA CYS A 151 -1.14 14.32 1.88
C CYS A 151 0.10 15.06 1.37
N GLU A 152 0.53 16.13 2.05
CA GLU A 152 1.74 16.89 1.71
C GLU A 152 2.99 16.01 1.72
N ILE A 153 3.21 15.24 2.81
CA ILE A 153 4.37 14.35 2.94
C ILE A 153 4.36 13.27 1.85
N ALA A 154 3.21 12.66 1.58
CA ALA A 154 3.08 11.65 0.54
C ALA A 154 3.31 12.23 -0.86
N SER A 155 2.75 13.41 -1.16
CA SER A 155 2.92 14.10 -2.44
C SER A 155 4.38 14.44 -2.72
N GLN A 156 5.10 14.97 -1.70
CA GLN A 156 6.54 15.22 -1.80
C GLN A 156 7.30 13.96 -2.17
N LYS A 157 6.91 12.79 -1.61
CA LYS A 157 7.55 11.52 -1.96
C LYS A 157 7.19 11.06 -3.37
N PHE A 158 5.93 11.18 -3.79
CA PHE A 158 5.48 10.71 -5.10
C PHE A 158 6.09 11.50 -6.24
N ALA A 159 6.28 12.80 -6.07
CA ALA A 159 7.01 13.66 -7.01
C ALA A 159 8.47 13.24 -7.21
N THR A 160 9.09 12.49 -6.28
CA THR A 160 10.43 11.91 -6.49
C THR A 160 10.42 10.63 -7.33
N ILE A 161 9.25 10.04 -7.59
CA ILE A 161 9.11 8.74 -8.25
C ILE A 161 8.62 8.91 -9.68
N SER A 162 7.55 9.69 -9.86
CA SER A 162 6.89 9.88 -11.16
C SER A 162 6.51 11.33 -11.39
N HIS A 163 6.20 11.66 -12.64
CA HIS A 163 5.68 12.97 -13.01
C HIS A 163 4.27 13.18 -12.43
N ASP A 164 3.94 14.42 -12.04
CA ASP A 164 2.66 14.76 -11.39
C ASP A 164 1.43 14.42 -12.25
N SER A 165 1.60 14.29 -13.57
CA SER A 165 0.54 13.83 -14.47
C SER A 165 0.15 12.36 -14.31
N ASN A 166 0.91 11.58 -13.54
CA ASN A 166 0.71 10.13 -13.37
C ASN A 166 0.12 9.75 -12.01
N PHE A 167 -0.04 10.71 -11.09
CA PHE A 167 -0.65 10.46 -9.80
C PHE A 167 -1.46 11.64 -9.28
N GLU A 168 -2.35 11.37 -8.33
CA GLU A 168 -3.12 12.39 -7.62
C GLU A 168 -3.23 12.01 -6.14
N VAL A 169 -2.98 12.98 -5.25
CA VAL A 169 -3.21 12.84 -3.81
C VAL A 169 -4.37 13.74 -3.43
N VAL A 170 -5.50 13.11 -3.10
CA VAL A 170 -6.75 13.79 -2.81
C VAL A 170 -6.90 14.00 -1.30
N GLU A 171 -7.09 15.25 -0.90
CA GLU A 171 -7.46 15.60 0.47
C GLU A 171 -8.96 15.32 0.70
N ALA A 172 -9.29 14.14 1.19
CA ALA A 172 -10.67 13.65 1.35
C ALA A 172 -11.53 14.52 2.29
N TYR A 173 -10.92 15.32 3.17
CA TYR A 173 -11.65 16.28 4.01
C TYR A 173 -12.40 17.35 3.19
N THR A 174 -11.82 17.79 2.08
CA THR A 174 -12.47 18.78 1.21
C THR A 174 -13.73 18.22 0.56
N MET A 175 -13.72 16.94 0.16
CA MET A 175 -14.86 16.25 -0.46
C MET A 175 -16.07 16.09 0.49
N ILE A 176 -15.83 15.81 1.78
CA ILE A 176 -16.92 15.64 2.76
C ILE A 176 -17.63 16.97 3.07
N ARG A 177 -16.90 18.10 2.99
CA ARG A 177 -17.49 19.43 3.20
C ARG A 177 -18.45 19.82 2.07
N PHE A 178 -18.17 19.42 0.82
CA PHE A 178 -19.05 19.73 -0.33
C PHE A 178 -20.38 18.97 -0.34
N GLN A 179 -20.50 17.83 0.34
CA GLN A 179 -21.77 17.10 0.44
C GLN A 179 -22.68 17.59 1.58
N ARG A 180 -22.21 18.55 2.40
CA ARG A 180 -22.95 19.13 3.52
C ARG A 180 -23.36 20.60 3.29
N LEU A 181 -23.10 21.13 2.10
CA LEU A 181 -23.63 22.40 1.60
C LEU A 181 -24.77 22.11 0.62
#